data_AF-A0A850A2P3-F1
#
_entry.id   AF-A0A850A2P3-F1
#
_cell.length_a   1.000
_cell.length_b   1.000
_cell.length_c   1.000
_cell.angle_alpha   90.00
_cell.angle_beta   90.00
_cell.angle_gamma   90.00
#
_symmetry.space_group_name_H-M   'P 1'
#
loop_
_entity.id
_entity.type
_entity.pdbx_description
1 polymer ?
#
loop_
_entity_poly.entity_id
_entity_poly.type
_entity_poly.pdbx_seq_one_letter_code
_entity_poly.pdbx_strand_id
1 'polypeptide(L)'
;MPLTFHIIYVPGSVDYLLGFVDSLLRWSPYSFRLVSNGCSPAEQRLMQAYCRRDSRLEYLALPTVEPLYHTHSLNYLQAICREDAFCFMDSDIFASGPFLDNLDYLRQEYTGLFAGAPFWLLLAVCRRSPGCDETVRITYT
;
A
#
# COMPACT_ATOMS: atom_id res chain seq x y z
N MET A 1 12.13 -11.29 -7.89
CA MET A 1 12.05 -10.97 -6.45
C MET A 1 10.59 -10.72 -6.10
N PRO A 2 10.11 -11.05 -4.89
CA PRO A 2 8.75 -10.68 -4.49
C PRO A 2 8.59 -9.15 -4.55
N LEU A 3 7.41 -8.67 -4.92
CA LEU A 3 7.10 -7.24 -4.92
C LEU A 3 7.20 -6.68 -3.50
N THR A 4 7.64 -5.42 -3.40
CA THR A 4 7.71 -4.68 -2.12
C THR A 4 6.69 -3.55 -2.13
N PHE A 5 5.72 -3.62 -1.23
CA PHE A 5 4.71 -2.58 -1.06
C PHE A 5 5.17 -1.54 -0.05
N HIS A 6 5.18 -0.27 -0.47
CA HIS A 6 5.44 0.86 0.40
C HIS A 6 4.19 1.21 1.19
N ILE A 7 4.27 1.14 2.52
CA ILE A 7 3.19 1.52 3.43
C ILE A 7 3.62 2.77 4.17
N ILE A 8 2.92 3.88 3.93
CA ILE A 8 3.28 5.19 4.49
C ILE A 8 2.55 5.40 5.82
N TYR A 9 3.32 5.66 6.86
CA TYR A 9 2.82 6.06 8.16
C TYR A 9 3.07 7.55 8.40
N VAL A 10 2.15 8.19 9.11
CA VAL A 10 2.21 9.61 9.51
C VAL A 10 2.22 9.69 11.04
N PRO A 11 2.59 10.84 11.64
CA PRO A 11 2.58 10.99 13.10
C PRO A 11 1.24 10.59 13.73
N GLY A 12 1.30 9.80 14.79
CA GLY A 12 0.15 9.29 15.53
C GLY A 12 -0.54 8.08 14.90
N SER A 13 -0.17 7.65 13.68
CA SER A 13 -0.81 6.49 13.04
C SER A 13 -0.11 5.17 13.33
N VAL A 14 1.19 5.19 13.67
CA VAL A 14 2.01 3.98 13.81
C VAL A 14 1.46 3.05 14.89
N ASP A 15 1.21 3.56 16.10
CA ASP A 15 0.82 2.72 17.23
C ASP A 15 -0.48 1.93 16.99
N TYR A 16 -1.41 2.49 16.21
CA TYR A 16 -2.72 1.89 15.95
C TYR A 16 -2.74 0.98 14.72
N LEU A 17 -1.99 1.36 13.67
CA LEU A 17 -2.09 0.72 12.36
C LEU A 17 -0.96 -0.29 12.09
N LEU A 18 0.15 -0.22 12.82
CA LEU A 18 1.30 -1.10 12.58
C LEU A 18 0.94 -2.58 12.68
N GLY A 19 0.00 -2.95 13.57
CA GLY A 19 -0.47 -4.32 13.72
C GLY A 19 -1.19 -4.89 12.49
N PHE A 20 -1.67 -4.06 11.56
CA PHE A 20 -2.33 -4.55 10.35
C PHE A 20 -1.35 -5.25 9.41
N VAL A 21 -0.05 -4.92 9.50
CA VAL A 21 1.00 -5.57 8.72
C VAL A 21 1.06 -7.09 8.99
N ASP A 22 0.76 -7.53 10.23
CA ASP A 22 0.68 -8.96 10.55
C ASP A 22 -0.39 -9.67 9.70
N SER A 23 -1.50 -9.00 9.38
CA SER A 23 -2.55 -9.54 8.49
C SER A 23 -2.05 -9.65 7.04
N LEU A 24 -1.28 -8.66 6.56
CA LEU A 24 -0.75 -8.65 5.20
C LEU A 24 0.33 -9.72 5.00
N LEU A 25 1.22 -9.88 6.00
CA LEU A 25 2.24 -10.92 6.03
C LEU A 25 1.64 -12.33 6.04
N ARG A 26 0.51 -12.50 6.73
CA ARG A 26 -0.20 -13.78 6.81
C ARG A 26 -0.84 -14.17 5.48
N TRP A 27 -1.39 -13.20 4.77
CA TRP A 27 -2.28 -13.45 3.64
C TRP A 27 -1.67 -13.14 2.26
N SER A 28 -0.38 -12.79 2.20
CA SER A 28 0.32 -12.59 0.94
C SER A 28 1.78 -13.07 1.00
N PRO A 29 2.39 -13.37 -0.16
CA PRO A 29 3.81 -13.72 -0.25
C PRO A 29 4.72 -12.49 -0.40
N TYR A 30 4.18 -11.26 -0.34
CA TYR A 30 4.91 -10.03 -0.68
C TYR A 30 5.73 -9.47 0.49
N SER A 31 6.62 -8.55 0.15
CA SER A 31 7.41 -7.78 1.11
C SER A 31 6.79 -6.41 1.35
N PHE A 32 7.06 -5.82 2.52
CA PHE A 32 6.49 -4.55 2.93
C PHE A 32 7.58 -3.61 3.45
N ARG A 33 7.65 -2.42 2.88
CA ARG A 33 8.52 -1.34 3.34
C ARG A 33 7.69 -0.36 4.14
N LEU A 34 7.93 -0.32 5.45
CA LEU A 34 7.27 0.60 6.37
C LEU A 34 7.97 1.97 6.27
N VAL A 35 7.26 2.96 5.73
CA VAL A 35 7.78 4.28 5.43
C VAL A 35 7.34 5.28 6.49
N SER A 36 8.28 5.85 7.22
CA SER A 36 8.05 6.96 8.15
C SER A 36 7.99 8.28 7.38
N ASN A 37 6.81 8.91 7.31
CA ASN A 37 6.61 10.24 6.74
C ASN A 37 6.43 11.27 7.87
N GLY A 38 7.54 11.80 8.39
CA GLY A 38 7.53 12.77 9.49
C GLY A 38 7.20 12.19 10.87
N CYS A 39 7.14 10.86 11.03
CA CYS A 39 6.87 10.23 12.33
C CYS A 39 7.92 10.61 13.38
N SER A 40 7.51 10.64 14.64
CA SER A 40 8.38 10.96 15.76
C SER A 40 9.52 9.94 15.93
N PRO A 41 10.62 10.29 16.60
CA PRO A 41 11.71 9.33 16.88
C PRO A 41 11.24 8.08 17.64
N ALA A 42 10.19 8.17 18.45
CA ALA A 42 9.63 7.03 19.17
C ALA A 42 8.94 6.05 18.21
N GLU A 43 8.09 6.57 17.32
CA GLU A 43 7.41 5.79 16.29
C GLU A 43 8.39 5.18 15.29
N GLN A 44 9.42 5.93 14.88
CA GLN A 44 10.48 5.41 14.02
C GLN A 44 11.20 4.21 14.66
N ARG A 45 11.53 4.29 15.96
CA ARG A 45 12.11 3.16 16.69
C ARG A 45 11.15 1.97 16.77
N LEU A 46 9.85 2.22 16.96
CA LEU A 46 8.84 1.18 16.97
C LEU A 46 8.79 0.45 15.62
N MET A 47 8.73 1.18 14.50
CA MET A 47 8.74 0.60 13.16
C MET A 47 10.02 -0.20 12.90
N GLN A 48 11.19 0.36 13.24
CA GLN A 48 12.47 -0.35 13.09
C GLN A 48 12.51 -1.64 13.90
N ALA A 49 12.01 -1.62 15.14
CA ALA A 49 11.93 -2.83 15.98
C ALA A 49 10.94 -3.85 15.37
N TYR A 50 9.82 -3.38 14.83
CA TYR A 50 8.82 -4.21 14.18
C TYR A 50 9.37 -4.92 12.94
N CYS A 51 10.12 -4.21 12.08
CA CYS A 51 10.73 -4.80 10.88
C CYS A 51 11.75 -5.90 11.19
N ARG A 52 12.31 -5.96 12.41
CA ARG A 52 13.23 -7.05 12.81
C ARG A 52 12.54 -8.40 13.01
N ARG A 53 11.19 -8.43 13.04
CA ARG A 53 10.40 -9.64 13.33
C ARG A 53 10.23 -10.58 12.13
N ASP A 54 10.29 -10.07 10.91
CA ASP A 54 10.09 -10.84 9.67
C ASP A 54 11.02 -10.30 8.58
N SER A 55 11.69 -11.21 7.85
CA SER A 55 12.64 -10.85 6.78
C SER A 55 12.00 -10.16 5.58
N ARG A 56 10.66 -10.21 5.46
CA ARG A 56 9.89 -9.51 4.43
C ARG A 56 9.59 -8.06 4.77
N LEU A 57 10.06 -7.57 5.92
CA LEU A 57 9.84 -6.20 6.37
C LEU A 57 11.10 -5.36 6.23
N GLU A 58 10.93 -4.17 5.67
CA GLU A 58 11.96 -3.16 5.55
C GLU A 58 11.50 -1.86 6.18
N TYR A 59 12.45 -1.07 6.68
CA TYR A 59 12.18 0.25 7.23
C TYR A 59 12.81 1.33 6.34
N LEU A 60 12.06 2.41 6.09
CA LEU A 60 12.55 3.59 5.41
C LEU A 60 12.02 4.85 6.11
N ALA A 61 12.88 5.84 6.33
CA ALA A 61 12.46 7.17 6.76
C ALA A 61 12.54 8.15 5.59
N LEU A 62 11.48 8.91 5.35
CA LEU A 62 11.56 10.04 4.45
C LEU A 62 12.43 11.14 5.10
N PRO A 63 13.23 11.89 4.32
CA PRO A 63 14.12 12.93 4.84
C PRO A 63 13.35 14.21 5.18
N THR A 64 12.35 14.09 6.05
CA THR A 64 11.47 15.18 6.48
C THR A 64 11.19 15.10 7.98
N VAL A 65 10.99 16.26 8.60
CA VAL A 65 10.55 16.36 10.00
C VAL A 65 9.03 16.46 10.07
N GLU A 66 8.42 17.19 9.13
CA GLU A 66 6.96 17.33 9.03
C GLU A 66 6.41 16.32 8.00
N PRO A 67 5.19 15.80 8.21
CA PRO A 67 4.57 14.89 7.26
C PRO A 67 4.34 15.60 5.92
N LEU A 68 4.86 15.02 4.85
CA LEU A 68 4.54 15.43 3.49
C LEU A 68 3.11 15.02 3.14
N TYR A 69 2.47 15.73 2.20
CA TYR A 69 1.26 15.23 1.57
C TYR A 69 1.49 13.84 0.98
N HIS A 70 0.46 13.00 0.99
CA HIS A 70 0.54 11.62 0.53
C HIS A 70 1.09 11.51 -0.91
N THR A 71 0.59 12.34 -1.84
CA THR A 71 1.10 12.42 -3.22
C THR A 71 2.59 12.77 -3.29
N HIS A 72 3.08 13.70 -2.46
CA HIS A 72 4.50 14.05 -2.45
C HIS A 72 5.36 12.91 -1.91
N SER A 73 4.87 12.20 -0.90
CA SER A 73 5.52 11.01 -0.36
C SER A 73 5.63 9.93 -1.43
N LEU A 74 4.54 9.65 -2.16
CA LEU A 74 4.54 8.67 -3.26
C LEU A 74 5.48 9.09 -4.40
N ASN A 75 5.46 10.36 -4.81
CA ASN A 75 6.36 10.86 -5.87
C ASN A 75 7.82 10.70 -5.46
N TYR A 76 8.16 11.01 -4.20
CA TYR A 76 9.50 10.80 -3.67
C TYR A 76 9.91 9.33 -3.71
N LEU A 77 9.05 8.45 -3.18
CA LEU A 77 9.30 7.00 -3.15
C LEU A 77 9.46 6.42 -4.55
N GLN A 78 8.61 6.83 -5.49
CA GLN A 78 8.71 6.42 -6.90
C GLN A 78 10.04 6.87 -7.52
N ALA A 79 10.47 8.10 -7.23
CA ALA A 79 11.73 8.62 -7.77
C ALA A 79 12.98 7.88 -7.25
N ILE A 80 12.92 7.31 -6.05
CA ILE A 80 14.03 6.54 -5.45
C ILE A 80 13.90 5.02 -5.62
N CYS A 81 12.74 4.53 -6.09
CA CYS A 81 12.45 3.13 -6.35
C CYS A 81 13.46 2.56 -7.34
N ARG A 82 14.03 1.39 -7.02
CA ARG A 82 15.00 0.67 -7.88
C ARG A 82 14.46 -0.67 -8.36
N GLU A 83 13.33 -1.08 -7.79
CA GLU A 83 12.59 -2.27 -8.14
C GLU A 83 11.89 -2.12 -9.50
N ASP A 84 11.63 -3.25 -10.17
CA ASP A 84 10.99 -3.28 -11.51
C ASP A 84 9.56 -2.72 -11.50
N ALA A 85 8.91 -2.74 -10.35
CA ALA A 85 7.56 -2.22 -10.16
C ALA A 85 7.49 -1.39 -8.87
N PHE A 86 6.84 -0.22 -8.97
CA PHE A 86 6.50 0.59 -7.82
C PHE A 86 5.15 0.16 -7.25
N CYS A 87 5.16 -0.39 -6.04
CA CYS A 87 3.94 -0.82 -5.33
C CYS A 87 3.76 0.01 -4.05
N PHE A 88 2.52 0.41 -3.77
CA PHE A 88 2.15 1.08 -2.52
C PHE A 88 0.81 0.55 -2.00
N MET A 89 0.59 0.71 -0.70
CA MET A 89 -0.64 0.33 -0.02
C MET A 89 -0.90 1.28 1.14
N ASP A 90 -2.18 1.55 1.42
CA ASP A 90 -2.56 2.37 2.56
C ASP A 90 -2.29 1.63 3.89
N SER A 91 -1.93 2.37 4.94
CA SER A 91 -1.60 1.80 6.25
C SER A 91 -2.78 1.21 7.01
N ASP A 92 -4.00 1.53 6.60
CA ASP A 92 -5.25 1.08 7.21
C ASP A 92 -5.87 -0.14 6.51
N ILE A 93 -5.16 -0.75 5.56
CA ILE A 93 -5.59 -2.00 4.93
C ILE A 93 -5.37 -3.17 5.88
N PHE A 94 -6.46 -3.89 6.15
CA PHE A 94 -6.46 -5.15 6.90
C PHE A 94 -6.93 -6.30 6.00
N ALA A 95 -6.14 -7.36 5.89
CA ALA A 95 -6.49 -8.54 5.12
C ALA A 95 -7.21 -9.58 5.99
N SER A 96 -8.45 -9.93 5.62
CA SER A 96 -9.25 -10.98 6.27
C SER A 96 -9.09 -12.36 5.64
N GLY A 97 -8.39 -12.46 4.50
CA GLY A 97 -8.14 -13.68 3.74
C GLY A 97 -7.07 -13.45 2.68
N PRO A 98 -6.71 -14.50 1.89
CA PRO A 98 -5.76 -14.37 0.79
C PRO A 98 -6.16 -13.23 -0.14
N PHE A 99 -5.18 -12.44 -0.56
CA PHE A 99 -5.38 -11.29 -1.43
C PHE A 99 -4.18 -11.16 -2.37
N LEU A 100 -4.42 -10.57 -3.56
CA LEU A 100 -3.40 -10.39 -4.60
C LEU A 100 -2.88 -11.70 -5.23
N ASP A 101 -3.62 -12.81 -5.12
CA ASP A 101 -3.22 -14.12 -5.69
C ASP A 101 -2.92 -14.08 -7.20
N ASN A 102 -3.57 -13.16 -7.93
CA ASN A 102 -3.41 -13.01 -9.39
C ASN A 102 -2.47 -11.86 -9.78
N LEU A 103 -1.85 -11.16 -8.82
CA LEU A 103 -1.08 -9.95 -9.10
C LEU A 103 0.12 -10.22 -10.00
N ASP A 104 0.80 -11.35 -9.81
CA ASP A 104 1.95 -11.75 -10.64
C ASP A 104 1.58 -12.03 -12.09
N TYR A 105 0.36 -12.51 -12.34
CA TYR A 105 -0.17 -12.67 -13.69
C TYR A 105 -0.55 -11.30 -14.27
N LEU A 106 -1.34 -10.51 -13.53
CA LEU A 106 -1.84 -9.23 -14.01
C LEU A 106 -0.72 -8.22 -14.33
N ARG A 107 0.39 -8.22 -13.58
CA ARG A 107 1.50 -7.29 -13.86
C ARG A 107 2.25 -7.61 -15.16
N GLN A 108 2.08 -8.80 -15.72
CA GLN A 108 2.63 -9.15 -17.04
C GLN A 108 1.76 -8.61 -18.17
N GLU A 109 0.45 -8.50 -17.91
CA GLU A 109 -0.55 -8.04 -18.88
C GLU A 109 -0.72 -6.51 -18.89
N TYR A 110 -0.47 -5.85 -17.75
CA TYR A 110 -0.79 -4.43 -17.56
C TYR A 110 0.40 -3.63 -17.02
N THR A 111 0.58 -2.41 -17.56
CA THR A 111 1.60 -1.45 -17.09
C THR A 111 1.30 -0.86 -15.71
N GLY A 112 0.04 -0.90 -15.27
CA GLY A 112 -0.37 -0.38 -13.98
C GLY A 112 -1.62 -1.07 -13.46
N LEU A 113 -1.64 -1.34 -12.16
CA LEU A 113 -2.74 -2.00 -11.46
C LEU A 113 -3.10 -1.16 -10.25
N PHE A 114 -4.40 -0.92 -10.08
CA PHE A 114 -4.94 -0.14 -8.99
C PHE A 114 -6.13 -0.91 -8.41
N ALA A 115 -6.09 -1.11 -7.10
CA ALA A 115 -7.18 -1.71 -6.32
C ALA A 115 -7.69 -0.68 -5.31
N GLY A 116 -8.96 -0.81 -4.92
CA GLY A 116 -9.67 0.20 -4.14
C GLY A 116 -10.67 0.94 -5.03
N ALA A 117 -11.89 0.42 -5.11
CA ALA A 117 -12.98 1.23 -5.63
C ALA A 117 -13.18 2.41 -4.66
N PRO A 118 -13.28 3.65 -5.17
CA PRO A 118 -13.84 4.74 -4.39
C PRO A 118 -15.18 4.27 -3.82
N PHE A 119 -15.42 4.44 -2.53
CA PHE A 119 -16.71 4.11 -1.90
C PHE A 119 -17.91 4.72 -2.67
N TRP A 120 -17.70 5.88 -3.28
CA TRP A 120 -18.69 6.58 -4.12
C TRP A 120 -19.02 5.86 -5.44
N LEU A 121 -18.11 5.03 -5.95
CA LEU A 121 -18.34 4.19 -7.13
C LEU A 121 -19.28 3.02 -6.79
N LEU A 122 -19.22 2.48 -5.57
CA LEU A 122 -20.19 1.49 -5.07
C LEU A 122 -21.61 2.07 -4.94
N LEU A 123 -21.74 3.35 -4.52
CA LEU A 123 -23.04 4.03 -4.49
C LEU A 123 -23.60 4.33 -5.90
N ALA A 124 -22.73 4.57 -6.89
CA ALA A 124 -23.13 4.79 -8.28
C ALA A 124 -23.59 3.50 -9.00
N VAL A 125 -23.08 2.33 -8.59
CA VAL A 125 -23.54 1.03 -9.14
C VAL A 125 -24.96 0.69 -8.68
N CYS A 126 -25.44 1.22 -7.54
CA CYS A 126 -26.85 1.13 -7.16
C CYS A 126 -27.79 2.06 -7.95
N ARG A 127 -27.26 2.90 -8.87
CA ARG A 127 -28.06 3.69 -9.82
C ARG A 127 -27.40 3.77 -11.18
N ARG A 128 -27.54 2.71 -12.00
CA ARG A 128 -27.47 2.89 -13.46
C ARG A 128 -28.65 2.23 -14.16
N SER A 129 -29.50 3.11 -14.69
CA SER A 129 -30.43 2.85 -15.80
C SER A 129 -29.66 2.31 -17.03
N PRO A 130 -30.33 1.56 -17.92
CA PRO A 130 -29.68 0.91 -19.06
C PRO A 130 -29.31 1.94 -20.14
N GLY A 131 -28.05 1.92 -20.62
CA GLY A 131 -27.72 2.54 -21.93
C GLY A 131 -26.42 3.32 -22.13
N CYS A 132 -25.38 3.22 -21.29
CA CYS A 132 -24.09 3.89 -21.59
C CYS A 132 -22.93 2.89 -21.71
N ASP A 133 -22.50 2.69 -22.95
CA ASP A 133 -21.28 2.01 -23.38
C ASP A 133 -20.09 2.96 -23.30
N GLU A 134 -19.23 2.77 -22.29
CA GLU A 134 -17.80 3.11 -22.31
C GLU A 134 -17.18 2.40 -21.10
N THR A 135 -16.67 1.19 -21.33
CA THR A 135 -16.23 0.29 -20.26
C THR A 135 -14.74 0.51 -19.96
N VAL A 136 -14.42 1.38 -19.00
CA VAL A 136 -13.18 1.23 -18.24
C VAL A 136 -13.37 -0.03 -17.38
N ARG A 137 -12.77 -1.16 -17.79
CA ARG A 137 -12.77 -2.38 -16.98
C ARG A 137 -11.80 -2.18 -15.82
N ILE A 138 -12.35 -1.74 -14.69
CA ILE A 138 -11.69 -1.91 -13.39
C ILE A 138 -11.93 -3.37 -12.99
N THR A 139 -10.92 -4.21 -13.21
CA THR A 139 -10.96 -5.60 -12.76
C THR A 139 -10.70 -5.63 -11.26
N TYR A 140 -11.63 -6.21 -10.51
CA TYR A 140 -11.45 -6.50 -9.09
C TYR A 140 -10.77 -7.86 -8.97
N THR A 141 -9.64 -7.92 -8.26
CA THR A 141 -9.03 -9.15 -7.77
C THR A 141 -9.09 -9.20 -6.26
#